data_AF-A0A7J9SL63-F1
#
_entry.id   AF-A0A7J9SL63-F1
#
_cell.length_a   1.000
_cell.length_b   1.000
_cell.length_c   1.000
_cell.angle_alpha   90.00
_cell.angle_beta   90.00
_cell.angle_gamma   90.00
#
_symmetry.space_group_name_H-M   'P 1'
#
loop_
_entity.id
_entity.type
_entity.pdbx_description
1 polymer ?
#
loop_
_entity_poly.entity_id
_entity_poly.type
_entity_poly.pdbx_seq_one_letter_code
_entity_poly.pdbx_strand_id
1 'polypeptide(L)'
;MLAADLLVGDAARDALDPLRSHSWTALLASDPLLDDAAATIADLADPDLAAAWRERLADWRESVTHPPGDNPALGSAYRGGAMHLLTFDDRLLSTQAGATLGTDLTVSARHPEAFAALFDAASLYPEVVGGAYPGPDRDPRE
;
A
#
# COMPACT_ATOMS: atom_id res chain seq x y z
N MET A 1 -3.08 6.82 -3.79
CA MET A 1 -3.45 6.01 -2.60
C MET A 1 -2.77 6.56 -1.36
N LEU A 2 -1.44 6.58 -1.28
CA LEU A 2 -0.69 7.09 -0.13
C LEU A 2 -0.97 8.57 0.22
N ALA A 3 -0.94 9.49 -0.76
CA ALA A 3 -1.30 10.89 -0.52
C ALA A 3 -2.76 11.05 -0.07
N ALA A 4 -3.68 10.21 -0.57
CA ALA A 4 -5.08 10.25 -0.20
C ALA A 4 -5.30 9.81 1.25
N ASP A 5 -4.53 8.84 1.75
CA ASP A 5 -4.55 8.44 3.16
C ASP A 5 -4.17 9.59 4.11
N LEU A 6 -3.20 10.43 3.74
CA LEU A 6 -2.87 11.62 4.51
C LEU A 6 -3.97 12.70 4.39
N LEU A 7 -4.31 13.09 3.16
CA LEU A 7 -5.06 14.32 2.89
C LEU A 7 -6.56 14.20 3.11
N VAL A 8 -7.15 13.04 2.83
CA VAL A 8 -8.60 12.83 2.86
C VAL A 8 -8.95 11.73 3.85
N GLY A 9 -8.25 10.60 3.73
CA GLY A 9 -8.25 9.56 4.74
C GLY A 9 -9.46 8.65 4.75
N ASP A 10 -10.24 8.61 3.68
CA ASP A 10 -11.38 7.69 3.52
C ASP A 10 -10.88 6.25 3.34
N ALA A 11 -11.35 5.57 2.30
CA ALA A 11 -10.97 4.21 1.93
C ALA A 11 -9.45 3.94 1.89
N ALA A 12 -8.63 4.97 1.64
CA ALA A 12 -7.17 4.83 1.69
C ALA A 12 -6.64 4.58 3.11
N ARG A 13 -7.18 5.27 4.12
CA ARG A 13 -6.76 5.08 5.52
C ARG A 13 -7.34 3.82 6.10
N ASP A 14 -8.61 3.54 5.82
CA ASP A 14 -9.25 2.28 6.24
C ASP A 14 -8.52 1.05 5.68
N ALA A 15 -7.88 1.18 4.52
CA ALA A 15 -7.05 0.12 3.95
C ALA A 15 -5.64 0.03 4.59
N LEU A 16 -5.06 1.13 5.09
CA LEU A 16 -3.70 1.15 5.64
C LEU A 16 -3.63 0.98 7.15
N ASP A 17 -4.63 1.42 7.89
CA ASP A 17 -4.66 1.30 9.36
C ASP A 17 -4.55 -0.17 9.82
N PRO A 18 -5.16 -1.17 9.15
CA PRO A 18 -4.89 -2.57 9.45
C PRO A 18 -3.43 -2.96 9.24
N LEU A 19 -2.74 -2.44 8.22
CA LEU A 19 -1.31 -2.73 8.05
C LEU A 19 -0.47 -2.07 9.15
N ARG A 20 -0.76 -0.81 9.49
CA ARG A 20 -0.03 -0.09 10.56
C ARG A 20 -0.20 -0.75 11.92
N SER A 21 -1.38 -1.30 12.18
CA SER A 21 -1.73 -1.97 13.44
C SER A 21 -1.06 -3.35 13.63
N HIS A 22 -0.38 -3.86 12.59
CA HIS A 22 0.17 -5.22 12.59
C HIS A 22 1.63 -5.25 12.13
N SER A 23 2.53 -5.54 13.06
CA SER A 23 3.98 -5.60 12.80
C SER A 23 4.42 -6.65 11.79
N TRP A 24 3.60 -7.69 11.61
CA TRP A 24 3.85 -8.81 10.70
C TRP A 24 3.36 -8.54 9.27
N THR A 25 2.76 -7.38 9.02
CA THR A 25 2.39 -6.93 7.67
C THR A 25 3.39 -5.93 7.13
N ALA A 26 3.48 -5.83 5.81
CA ALA A 26 4.43 -4.96 5.13
C ALA A 26 3.74 -4.04 4.12
N LEU A 27 4.12 -2.76 4.11
CA LEU A 27 3.85 -1.85 3.00
C LEU A 27 5.06 -1.87 2.05
N LEU A 28 4.89 -2.42 0.85
CA LEU A 28 5.93 -2.39 -0.17
C LEU A 28 5.77 -1.13 -1.01
N ALA A 29 6.82 -0.31 -1.08
CA ALA A 29 6.83 0.89 -1.91
C ALA A 29 8.24 1.18 -2.41
N SER A 30 8.37 1.90 -3.53
CA SER A 30 9.64 2.38 -4.08
C SER A 30 9.85 3.86 -3.80
N ASP A 31 11.08 4.35 -3.95
CA ASP A 31 11.36 5.79 -3.82
C ASP A 31 10.54 6.64 -4.80
N PRO A 32 10.41 6.26 -6.10
CA PRO A 32 9.54 6.99 -7.03
C PRO A 32 8.07 7.04 -6.57
N LEU A 33 7.55 5.98 -5.93
CA LEU A 33 6.18 5.99 -5.42
C LEU A 33 6.00 6.98 -4.26
N LEU A 34 7.00 7.06 -3.37
CA LEU A 34 7.01 8.06 -2.30
C LEU A 34 7.24 9.48 -2.85
N ASP A 35 8.06 9.63 -3.91
CA ASP A 35 8.28 10.93 -4.57
C ASP A 35 7.00 11.48 -5.17
N ASP A 36 6.27 10.65 -5.94
CA ASP A 36 5.00 11.03 -6.57
C ASP A 36 3.94 11.45 -5.53
N ALA A 37 3.86 10.69 -4.43
CA ALA A 37 2.93 10.99 -3.35
C ALA A 37 3.34 12.26 -2.57
N ALA A 38 4.63 12.45 -2.28
CA ALA A 38 5.13 13.65 -1.62
C ALA A 38 4.90 14.90 -2.48
N ALA A 39 5.13 14.83 -3.79
CA ALA A 39 4.84 15.92 -4.71
C ALA A 39 3.35 16.29 -4.67
N THR A 40 2.46 15.28 -4.70
CA THR A 40 1.00 15.49 -4.58
C THR A 40 0.62 16.18 -3.26
N ILE A 41 1.26 15.80 -2.15
CA ILE A 41 1.01 16.41 -0.84
C ILE A 41 1.52 17.85 -0.80
N ALA A 42 2.71 18.12 -1.34
CA ALA A 42 3.27 19.45 -1.40
C ALA A 42 2.40 20.40 -2.23
N ASP A 43 1.86 19.90 -3.35
CA ASP A 43 1.00 20.67 -4.26
C ASP A 43 -0.38 20.98 -3.65
N LEU A 44 -0.96 20.05 -2.87
CA LEU A 44 -2.32 20.17 -2.33
C LEU A 44 -2.37 20.72 -0.90
N ALA A 45 -1.27 20.67 -0.17
CA ALA A 45 -1.18 21.12 1.22
C ALA A 45 0.05 22.01 1.42
N ASP A 46 1.19 21.42 1.81
CA ASP A 46 2.38 22.17 2.20
C ASP A 46 3.66 21.33 2.00
N PRO A 47 4.77 21.94 1.52
CA PRO A 47 6.04 21.24 1.31
C PRO A 47 6.69 20.66 2.58
N ASP A 48 6.58 21.32 3.73
CA ASP A 48 7.16 20.81 4.99
C ASP A 48 6.37 19.60 5.48
N LEU A 49 5.04 19.62 5.33
CA LEU A 49 4.19 18.45 5.57
C LEU A 49 4.56 17.29 4.65
N ALA A 50 4.81 17.56 3.37
CA ALA A 50 5.22 16.52 2.41
C ALA A 50 6.57 15.89 2.78
N ALA A 51 7.54 16.70 3.22
CA ALA A 51 8.84 16.23 3.66
C ALA A 51 8.73 15.34 4.91
N ALA A 52 8.02 15.80 5.94
CA ALA A 52 7.80 15.03 7.17
C ALA A 52 7.03 13.72 6.91
N TRP A 53 6.01 13.78 6.04
CA TRP A 53 5.28 12.59 5.61
C TRP A 53 6.19 11.59 4.90
N ARG A 54 7.05 12.06 3.99
CA ARG A 54 7.97 11.21 3.23
C ARG A 54 8.94 10.49 4.14
N GLU A 55 9.54 11.18 5.11
CA GLU A 55 10.47 10.59 6.09
C GLU A 55 9.77 9.48 6.88
N ARG A 56 8.57 9.76 7.41
CA ARG A 56 7.80 8.77 8.17
C ARG A 56 7.43 7.54 7.32
N LEU A 57 7.06 7.74 6.05
CA LEU A 57 6.74 6.62 5.15
C LEU A 57 7.97 5.84 4.72
N ALA A 58 9.12 6.50 4.58
CA ALA A 58 10.38 5.84 4.26
C ALA A 58 10.83 4.89 5.37
N ASP A 59 10.60 5.26 6.64
CA ASP A 59 10.91 4.42 7.80
C ASP A 59 9.93 3.24 7.96
N TRP A 60 8.66 3.43 7.60
CA TRP A 60 7.64 2.40 7.78
C TRP A 60 7.61 1.35 6.66
N ARG A 61 7.83 1.76 5.40
CA ARG A 61 7.75 0.83 4.26
C ARG A 61 8.90 -0.17 4.27
N GLU A 62 8.68 -1.30 3.59
CA GLU A 62 9.78 -2.07 3.05
C GLU A 62 10.15 -1.52 1.66
N SER A 63 11.44 -1.20 1.47
CA SER A 63 11.91 -0.57 0.24
C SER A 63 12.04 -1.57 -0.90
N VAL A 64 11.45 -1.25 -2.04
CA VAL A 64 11.54 -2.02 -3.28
C VAL A 64 12.13 -1.17 -4.40
N THR A 65 13.05 -1.76 -5.17
CA THR A 65 13.56 -1.14 -6.40
C THR A 65 12.95 -1.80 -7.63
N HIS A 66 12.77 -1.02 -8.69
CA HIS A 66 12.29 -1.48 -9.98
C HIS A 66 12.97 -0.67 -11.10
N PRO A 67 13.00 -1.19 -12.34
CA PRO A 67 13.52 -0.46 -13.49
C PRO A 67 12.92 0.95 -13.64
N PRO A 68 13.69 1.93 -14.11
CA PRO A 68 13.17 3.26 -14.42
C PRO A 68 12.14 3.18 -15.56
N GLY A 69 11.07 3.95 -15.45
CA GLY A 69 9.98 3.99 -16.44
C GLY A 69 8.84 3.01 -16.16
N ASP A 70 9.02 2.03 -15.27
CA ASP A 70 7.92 1.22 -14.77
C ASP A 70 6.97 2.09 -13.93
N ASN A 71 5.67 1.77 -13.96
CA ASN A 71 4.70 2.38 -13.04
C ASN A 71 5.15 2.09 -11.59
N PRO A 72 5.36 3.10 -10.74
CA PRO A 72 5.98 2.89 -9.42
C PRO A 72 5.22 1.93 -8.50
N ALA A 73 3.89 2.02 -8.49
CA ALA A 73 3.06 1.16 -7.65
C ALA A 73 3.07 -0.29 -8.15
N LEU A 74 2.90 -0.50 -9.46
CA LEU A 74 2.94 -1.83 -10.06
C LEU A 74 4.34 -2.46 -9.98
N GLY A 75 5.39 -1.69 -10.24
CA GLY A 75 6.78 -2.13 -10.14
C GLY A 75 7.14 -2.56 -8.72
N SER A 76 6.74 -1.78 -7.72
CA SER A 76 6.91 -2.12 -6.30
C SER A 76 6.18 -3.41 -5.94
N ALA A 77 4.90 -3.54 -6.34
CA ALA A 77 4.10 -4.71 -6.02
C ALA A 77 4.68 -5.98 -6.68
N TYR A 78 5.07 -5.90 -7.95
CA TYR A 78 5.64 -7.04 -8.68
C TYR A 78 7.00 -7.46 -8.13
N ARG A 79 7.95 -6.53 -8.01
CA ARG A 79 9.33 -6.85 -7.59
C ARG A 79 9.42 -7.19 -6.11
N GLY A 80 8.56 -6.60 -5.29
CA GLY A 80 8.47 -6.88 -3.86
C GLY A 80 7.67 -8.15 -3.53
N GLY A 81 6.96 -8.74 -4.50
CA GLY A 81 6.12 -9.91 -4.26
C GLY A 81 4.89 -9.62 -3.41
N ALA A 82 4.30 -8.42 -3.57
CA ALA A 82 3.08 -8.04 -2.86
C ALA A 82 1.92 -8.98 -3.25
N MET A 83 1.11 -9.38 -2.28
CA MET A 83 -0.15 -10.09 -2.58
C MET A 83 -1.18 -9.18 -3.24
N HIS A 84 -1.21 -7.91 -2.83
CA HIS A 84 -2.18 -6.93 -3.31
C HIS A 84 -1.52 -5.62 -3.74
N LEU A 85 -1.99 -5.07 -4.85
CA LEU A 85 -1.72 -3.70 -5.29
C LEU A 85 -2.94 -2.83 -5.00
N LEU A 86 -2.83 -1.88 -4.08
CA LEU A 86 -3.93 -0.96 -3.75
C LEU A 86 -3.86 0.29 -4.63
N THR A 87 -4.91 0.53 -5.42
CA THR A 87 -4.90 1.63 -6.40
C THR A 87 -6.30 2.20 -6.67
N PHE A 88 -6.33 3.50 -6.98
CA PHE A 88 -7.51 4.20 -7.50
C PHE A 88 -7.49 4.30 -9.04
N ASP A 89 -6.44 3.78 -9.70
CA ASP A 89 -6.34 3.81 -11.15
C ASP A 89 -7.24 2.74 -11.77
N ASP A 90 -8.39 3.16 -12.31
CA ASP A 90 -9.37 2.28 -12.95
C ASP A 90 -8.79 1.42 -14.07
N ARG A 91 -7.70 1.86 -14.71
CA ARG A 91 -7.04 1.07 -15.77
C ARG A 91 -6.41 -0.18 -15.18
N LEU A 92 -5.81 -0.08 -14.00
CA LEU A 92 -5.22 -1.20 -13.26
C LEU A 92 -6.28 -2.08 -12.59
N LEU A 93 -7.46 -1.53 -12.31
CA LEU A 93 -8.60 -2.28 -11.77
C LEU A 93 -9.44 -2.98 -12.85
N SER A 94 -9.18 -2.69 -14.12
CA SER A 94 -9.94 -3.26 -15.23
C SER A 94 -9.80 -4.78 -15.32
N THR A 95 -10.83 -5.44 -15.83
CA THR A 95 -10.83 -6.90 -16.06
C THR A 95 -9.69 -7.34 -16.98
N GLN A 96 -9.35 -6.51 -17.98
CA GLN A 96 -8.22 -6.76 -18.87
C GLN A 96 -6.89 -6.70 -18.12
N ALA A 97 -6.68 -5.66 -17.30
CA ALA A 97 -5.49 -5.59 -16.45
C ALA A 97 -5.45 -6.78 -15.49
N GLY A 98 -6.56 -7.13 -14.84
CA GLY A 98 -6.66 -8.31 -13.99
C GLY A 98 -6.29 -9.61 -14.70
N ALA A 99 -6.71 -9.80 -15.95
CA ALA A 99 -6.34 -10.97 -16.75
C ALA A 99 -4.85 -11.00 -17.08
N THR A 100 -4.26 -9.87 -17.47
CA THR A 100 -2.82 -9.77 -17.77
C THR A 100 -1.96 -9.92 -16.52
N LEU A 101 -2.37 -9.29 -15.40
CA LEU A 101 -1.70 -9.44 -14.12
C LEU A 101 -1.81 -10.90 -13.66
N GLY A 102 -2.99 -11.52 -13.71
CA GLY A 102 -3.20 -12.89 -13.24
C GLY A 102 -2.53 -13.98 -14.09
N THR A 103 -2.21 -13.73 -15.35
CA THR A 103 -1.48 -14.70 -16.20
C THR A 103 0.02 -14.72 -15.92
N ASP A 104 0.61 -13.58 -15.60
CA ASP A 104 2.06 -13.43 -15.47
C ASP A 104 2.53 -13.09 -14.03
N LEU A 105 1.61 -12.68 -13.15
CA LEU A 105 1.88 -12.15 -11.81
C LEU A 105 0.94 -12.75 -10.75
N THR A 106 1.47 -12.97 -9.55
CA THR A 106 0.67 -13.37 -8.38
C THR A 106 -0.02 -12.18 -7.70
N VAL A 107 0.15 -10.97 -8.22
CA VAL A 107 -0.32 -9.71 -7.61
C VAL A 107 -1.75 -9.41 -8.06
N SER A 108 -2.66 -9.20 -7.10
CA SER A 108 -4.03 -8.77 -7.38
C SER A 108 -4.21 -7.27 -7.13
N ALA A 109 -4.57 -6.51 -8.16
CA ALA A 109 -4.95 -5.11 -8.01
C ALA A 109 -6.34 -4.97 -7.37
N ARG A 110 -6.46 -4.08 -6.39
CA ARG A 110 -7.71 -3.85 -5.64
C ARG A 110 -7.93 -2.36 -5.37
N HIS A 111 -9.20 -1.97 -5.40
CA HIS A 111 -9.61 -0.66 -4.88
C HIS A 111 -9.42 -0.66 -3.35
N PRO A 112 -8.96 0.45 -2.72
CA PRO A 112 -8.74 0.50 -1.28
C PRO A 112 -9.97 0.14 -0.45
N GLU A 113 -11.16 0.61 -0.86
CA GLU A 113 -12.42 0.29 -0.17
C GLU A 113 -12.73 -1.21 -0.20
N ALA A 114 -12.52 -1.85 -1.36
CA ALA A 114 -12.74 -3.28 -1.51
C ALA A 114 -11.73 -4.12 -0.71
N PHE A 115 -10.49 -3.62 -0.55
CA PHE A 115 -9.51 -4.24 0.32
C PHE A 115 -9.90 -4.09 1.79
N ALA A 116 -10.23 -2.88 2.24
CA ALA A 116 -10.64 -2.62 3.62
C ALA A 116 -11.84 -3.46 4.04
N ALA A 117 -12.80 -3.67 3.14
CA ALA A 117 -13.99 -4.50 3.39
C ALA A 117 -13.71 -6.01 3.51
N LEU A 118 -12.58 -6.49 2.96
CA LEU A 118 -12.26 -7.92 2.86
C LEU A 118 -11.05 -8.33 3.69
N PHE A 119 -10.20 -7.39 4.10
CA PHE A 119 -9.03 -7.69 4.88
C PHE A 119 -9.43 -8.18 6.28
N ASP A 120 -9.00 -9.38 6.62
CA ASP A 120 -9.22 -10.00 7.92
C ASP A 120 -7.89 -10.51 8.48
N ALA A 121 -7.31 -9.73 9.40
CA ALA A 121 -6.07 -10.08 10.08
C ALA A 121 -6.19 -11.40 10.85
N ALA A 122 -7.35 -11.69 11.45
CA ALA A 122 -7.55 -12.89 12.26
C ALA A 122 -7.54 -14.16 11.40
N SER A 123 -8.13 -14.08 10.21
CA SER A 123 -8.11 -15.18 9.24
C SER A 123 -6.75 -15.34 8.55
N LEU A 124 -6.01 -14.24 8.35
CA LEU A 124 -4.72 -14.27 7.65
C LEU A 124 -3.54 -14.69 8.54
N TYR A 125 -3.56 -14.34 9.82
CA TYR A 125 -2.43 -14.56 10.73
C TYR A 125 -1.96 -16.02 10.83
N PRO A 126 -2.85 -17.04 10.95
CA PRO A 126 -2.42 -18.44 11.03
C PRO A 126 -1.71 -18.92 9.76
N GLU A 127 -2.04 -18.36 8.59
CA GLU A 127 -1.43 -18.73 7.31
C GLU A 127 -0.08 -18.05 7.08
N VAL A 128 0.08 -16.80 7.56
CA VAL A 128 1.29 -16.00 7.33
C VAL A 128 2.33 -16.17 8.44
N VAL A 129 1.89 -16.09 9.70
CA VAL A 129 2.76 -16.14 10.88
C VAL A 129 2.69 -17.51 11.56
N GLY A 130 1.51 -18.13 11.56
CA GLY A 130 1.24 -19.36 12.30
C GLY A 130 0.71 -19.11 13.71
N GLY A 131 -0.11 -20.05 14.19
CA GLY A 131 -0.71 -19.98 15.53
C GLY A 131 -1.98 -19.13 15.60
N ALA A 132 -2.40 -18.82 16.83
CA ALA A 132 -3.61 -18.03 17.08
C ALA A 132 -3.31 -16.53 16.96
N TYR A 133 -4.21 -15.79 16.30
CA TYR A 133 -4.10 -14.34 16.15
C TYR A 133 -4.20 -13.64 17.52
N PRO A 134 -3.18 -12.85 17.92
CA PRO A 134 -3.16 -12.19 19.23
C PRO A 134 -3.94 -10.85 19.26
N GLY A 135 -4.45 -10.39 18.12
CA GLY A 135 -4.93 -9.01 17.97
C GLY A 135 -3.87 -8.07 17.37
N PRO A 136 -4.22 -6.79 17.17
CA PRO A 136 -3.26 -5.77 16.74
C PRO A 136 -2.18 -5.56 17.80
N ASP A 137 -0.95 -5.30 17.36
CA ASP A 137 0.23 -5.14 18.21
C ASP A 137 0.90 -3.76 18.08
N ARG A 138 0.30 -2.85 17.31
CA ARG A 138 0.72 -1.46 17.14
C ARG A 138 -0.48 -0.52 17.16
N ASP A 139 -0.29 0.71 17.65
CA ASP A 139 -1.23 1.79 17.38
C ASP A 139 -1.02 2.26 15.93
N PRO A 140 -2.06 2.29 15.06
CA PRO A 140 -1.90 2.74 13.69
C PRO A 140 -1.51 4.22 13.54
N ARG A 141 -1.53 5.00 14.62
CA ARG A 141 -1.24 6.44 14.62
C ARG A 141 0.08 6.81 15.29
N GLU A 142 0.76 5.86 15.92
CA GLU A 142 2.11 6.06 16.48
C GLU A 142 3.22 5.73 15.47
#